data_AF-A0A084A0H1-F1
#
_entry.id   AF-A0A084A0H1-F1
#
_cell.length_a   1.000
_cell.length_b   1.000
_cell.length_c   1.000
_cell.angle_alpha   90.00
_cell.angle_beta   90.00
_cell.angle_gamma   90.00
#
_symmetry.space_group_name_H-M   'P 1'
#
loop_
_entity.id
_entity.type
_entity.pdbx_description
1 polymer ?
#
loop_
_entity_poly.entity_id
_entity_poly.type
_entity_poly.pdbx_seq_one_letter_code
_entity_poly.pdbx_strand_id
1 'polypeptide(L)'
;MNPMIRKMLLTLVVVAIVAAGLFTWAWYGLKQDATQAFNQNSIVQSYLGNVTIEEFGLSQYAASSQCNGDCEHYLVKLKGEKASAMAVTDLAKGVPELSFAILCLADGTNIALTQNAEPRVQFRPDDKHCQ
;
A
#
# COMPACT_ATOMS: atom_id res chain seq x y z
N MET A 1 8.27 -39.62 -21.02
CA MET A 1 8.45 -38.15 -21.03
C MET A 1 9.81 -37.83 -21.65
N ASN A 2 9.84 -37.02 -22.71
CA ASN A 2 11.08 -36.74 -23.46
C ASN A 2 12.11 -36.05 -22.55
N PRO A 3 13.39 -36.49 -22.48
CA PRO A 3 14.41 -35.90 -21.61
C PRO A 3 14.60 -34.38 -21.80
N MET A 4 14.35 -33.85 -23.00
CA MET A 4 14.34 -32.39 -23.22
C MET A 4 13.19 -31.69 -22.48
N ILE A 5 11.97 -32.24 -22.52
CA ILE A 5 10.79 -31.70 -21.82
C ILE A 5 11.01 -31.72 -20.31
N ARG A 6 11.64 -32.78 -19.78
CA ARG A 6 12.00 -32.88 -18.35
C ARG A 6 12.97 -31.78 -17.92
N LYS A 7 14.02 -31.50 -18.71
CA LYS A 7 14.98 -30.43 -18.43
C LYS A 7 14.33 -29.05 -18.51
N MET A 8 13.49 -28.81 -19.52
CA MET A 8 12.75 -27.56 -19.67
C MET A 8 11.82 -27.30 -18.48
N LEU A 9 11.06 -28.31 -18.02
CA LEU A 9 10.20 -28.19 -16.84
C LEU A 9 10.99 -27.86 -15.57
N LEU A 10 12.13 -28.53 -15.35
CA LEU A 10 12.97 -28.27 -14.19
C LEU A 10 13.51 -26.84 -14.20
N THR A 11 13.96 -26.34 -15.36
CA THR A 11 14.39 -24.94 -15.51
C THR A 11 13.25 -23.97 -15.21
N LEU A 12 12.05 -24.24 -15.72
CA LEU A 12 10.87 -23.38 -15.49
C LEU A 12 10.49 -23.32 -14.01
N VAL A 13 10.54 -24.45 -13.31
CA VAL A 13 10.31 -24.52 -11.86
C VAL A 13 11.36 -23.71 -11.09
N VAL A 14 12.64 -23.84 -11.44
CA VAL A 14 13.71 -23.06 -10.80
C VAL A 14 13.51 -21.56 -11.00
N VAL A 15 13.18 -21.15 -12.23
CA VAL A 15 12.88 -19.73 -12.54
C VAL A 15 11.69 -19.23 -11.73
N ALA A 16 10.61 -20.02 -11.63
CA ALA A 16 9.43 -19.65 -10.86
C ALA A 16 9.75 -19.47 -9.35
N ILE A 17 10.58 -20.34 -8.77
CA ILE A 17 11.02 -20.22 -7.37
C ILE A 17 11.84 -18.95 -7.15
N VAL A 18 12.81 -18.67 -8.03
CA VAL A 18 13.64 -17.45 -7.93
C VAL A 18 12.77 -16.20 -8.07
N ALA A 19 11.85 -16.17 -9.04
CA ALA A 19 10.93 -15.06 -9.22
C ALA A 19 10.07 -14.85 -7.96
N ALA A 20 9.44 -15.92 -7.43
CA ALA A 20 8.62 -15.83 -6.22
C ALA A 20 9.41 -15.32 -5.01
N GLY A 21 10.67 -15.75 -4.85
CA GLY A 21 11.57 -15.24 -3.80
C GLY A 21 11.85 -13.74 -3.92
N LEU A 22 12.16 -13.27 -5.12
CA LEU A 22 12.40 -11.84 -5.40
C LEU A 22 11.14 -10.99 -5.15
N PHE A 23 9.98 -11.46 -5.60
CA PHE A 23 8.70 -10.79 -5.34
C PHE A 23 8.40 -10.71 -3.85
N THR A 24 8.58 -11.80 -3.11
CA THR A 24 8.35 -11.82 -1.65
C THR A 24 9.27 -10.85 -0.92
N TRP A 25 10.54 -10.77 -1.32
CA TRP A 25 11.50 -9.84 -0.72
C TRP A 25 11.14 -8.38 -1.02
N ALA A 26 10.77 -8.06 -2.27
CA ALA A 26 10.34 -6.72 -2.66
C ALA A 26 9.07 -6.30 -1.89
N TRP A 27 8.11 -7.21 -1.75
CA TRP A 27 6.87 -7.00 -1.02
C TRP A 27 7.09 -6.75 0.48
N TYR A 28 7.98 -7.52 1.10
CA TYR A 28 8.31 -7.34 2.52
C TYR A 28 8.96 -5.98 2.79
N GLY A 29 9.86 -5.53 1.90
CA GLY A 29 10.48 -4.21 1.99
C GLY A 29 9.44 -3.09 1.90
N LEU A 30 8.55 -3.13 0.91
CA LEU A 30 7.48 -2.15 0.75
C LEU A 30 6.57 -2.11 1.99
N LYS A 31 6.23 -3.28 2.55
CA LYS A 31 5.42 -3.40 3.76
C LYS A 31 6.06 -2.69 4.95
N GLN A 32 7.37 -2.85 5.12
CA GLN A 32 8.12 -2.22 6.20
C GLN A 32 8.19 -0.70 6.02
N ASP A 33 8.56 -0.24 4.82
CA ASP A 33 8.66 1.19 4.48
C ASP A 33 7.32 1.90 4.69
N ALA A 34 6.23 1.31 4.19
CA ALA A 34 4.90 1.88 4.33
C ALA A 34 4.42 1.86 5.80
N THR A 35 4.69 0.79 6.55
CA THR A 35 4.38 0.75 7.99
C THR A 35 5.10 1.88 8.73
N GLN A 36 6.37 2.12 8.41
CA GLN A 36 7.13 3.23 8.97
C GLN A 36 6.53 4.58 8.57
N ALA A 37 6.21 4.79 7.30
CA ALA A 37 5.62 6.03 6.80
C ALA A 37 4.29 6.37 7.49
N PHE A 38 3.41 5.39 7.69
CA PHE A 38 2.15 5.60 8.43
C PHE A 38 2.40 5.92 9.90
N ASN A 39 3.35 5.27 10.55
CA ASN A 39 3.67 5.52 11.97
C ASN A 39 4.35 6.88 12.21
N GLN A 40 4.98 7.47 11.20
CA GLN A 40 5.53 8.83 11.29
C GLN A 40 4.45 9.92 11.14
N ASN A 41 3.27 9.57 10.64
CA ASN A 41 2.19 10.52 10.44
C ASN A 41 1.43 10.78 11.76
N SER A 42 1.41 12.03 12.23
CA SER A 42 0.79 12.41 13.50
C SER A 42 -0.73 12.17 13.53
N ILE A 43 -1.41 12.30 12.40
CA ILE A 43 -2.85 12.03 12.27
C ILE A 43 -3.10 10.55 12.50
N VAL A 44 -2.35 9.67 11.82
CA VAL A 44 -2.45 8.21 12.03
C VAL A 44 -2.23 7.85 13.50
N GLN A 45 -1.18 8.40 14.12
CA GLN A 45 -0.88 8.12 15.53
C GLN A 45 -2.01 8.58 16.47
N SER A 46 -2.64 9.73 16.19
CA SER A 46 -3.76 10.24 16.97
C SER A 46 -4.99 9.32 16.91
N TYR A 47 -5.38 8.85 15.73
CA TYR A 47 -6.59 8.05 15.52
C TYR A 47 -6.37 6.55 15.80
N LEU A 48 -5.24 5.99 15.37
CA LEU A 48 -5.00 4.55 15.35
C LEU A 48 -3.91 4.08 16.31
N GLY A 49 -3.04 4.97 16.79
CA GLY A 49 -1.82 4.59 17.52
C GLY A 49 -0.75 4.09 16.55
N ASN A 50 0.18 3.25 17.03
CA ASN A 50 1.08 2.57 16.10
C ASN A 50 0.27 1.57 15.25
N VAL A 51 0.58 1.54 13.96
CA VAL A 51 -0.08 0.68 12.98
C VAL A 51 0.89 -0.34 12.41
N THR A 52 0.31 -1.44 11.94
CA THR A 52 0.94 -2.41 11.07
C THR A 52 0.07 -2.61 9.85
N ILE A 53 0.69 -2.88 8.70
CA ILE A 53 -0.05 -3.22 7.49
C ILE A 53 -0.48 -4.69 7.59
N GLU A 54 -1.77 -4.98 7.43
CA GLU A 54 -2.24 -6.36 7.30
C GLU A 54 -2.13 -6.80 5.84
N GLU A 55 -2.68 -5.98 4.94
CA GLU A 55 -2.94 -6.33 3.55
C GLU A 55 -2.74 -5.13 2.63
N PHE A 56 -2.29 -5.40 1.41
CA PHE A 56 -2.29 -4.46 0.30
C PHE A 56 -3.23 -4.98 -0.78
N GLY A 57 -4.10 -4.11 -1.26
CA GLY A 57 -4.87 -4.25 -2.48
C GLY A 57 -4.48 -3.18 -3.48
N LEU A 58 -4.93 -3.33 -4.71
CA LEU A 58 -4.83 -2.29 -5.73
C LEU A 58 -5.98 -1.30 -5.53
N SER A 59 -5.66 -0.01 -5.47
CA SER A 59 -6.68 1.03 -5.43
C SER A 59 -7.15 1.32 -6.86
N GLN A 60 -8.47 1.30 -7.09
CA GLN A 60 -9.08 1.82 -8.32
C GLN A 60 -9.08 3.36 -8.36
N TYR A 61 -8.91 3.99 -7.20
CA TYR A 61 -8.67 5.42 -7.09
C TYR A 61 -7.21 5.69 -7.40
N ALA A 62 -6.96 6.09 -8.65
CA ALA A 62 -5.70 6.72 -9.06
C ALA A 62 -5.59 8.06 -8.32
N ALA A 63 -4.69 8.09 -7.33
CA ALA A 63 -4.27 9.35 -6.78
C ALA A 63 -3.58 10.18 -7.86
N SER A 64 -3.59 11.49 -7.63
CA SER A 64 -2.96 12.56 -8.40
C SER A 64 -1.85 12.16 -9.39
N SER A 65 -1.81 12.83 -10.56
CA SER A 65 -0.72 12.76 -11.55
C SER A 65 0.68 13.20 -11.03
N GLN A 66 0.81 13.43 -9.71
CA GLN A 66 2.05 13.76 -9.02
C GLN A 66 2.88 12.51 -8.67
N CYS A 67 2.32 11.32 -8.86
CA CYS A 67 3.06 10.08 -8.75
C CYS A 67 3.97 9.91 -9.99
N ASN A 68 5.21 10.41 -9.90
CA ASN A 68 6.20 10.28 -10.96
C ASN A 68 6.70 8.83 -11.04
N GLY A 69 6.23 8.05 -12.01
CA GLY A 69 6.85 6.84 -12.61
C GLY A 69 7.13 5.62 -11.71
N ASP A 70 7.57 5.83 -10.48
CA ASP A 70 8.14 4.83 -9.56
C ASP A 70 7.28 4.62 -8.30
N CYS A 71 6.08 5.20 -8.24
CA CYS A 71 5.10 4.94 -7.18
C CYS A 71 3.89 4.17 -7.71
N GLU A 72 3.34 3.35 -6.83
CA GLU A 72 2.14 2.56 -7.09
C GLU A 72 1.03 2.97 -6.13
N HIS A 73 -0.21 2.87 -6.60
CA HIS A 73 -1.41 3.25 -5.86
C HIS A 73 -1.97 2.04 -5.11
N TYR A 74 -1.91 2.09 -3.79
CA TYR A 74 -2.33 1.00 -2.94
C TYR A 74 -3.55 1.34 -2.12
N LEU A 75 -4.38 0.31 -1.95
CA LEU A 75 -5.36 0.23 -0.88
C LEU A 75 -4.72 -0.57 0.25
N VAL A 76 -4.55 0.02 1.41
CA VAL A 76 -3.81 -0.58 2.52
C VAL A 76 -4.76 -0.81 3.68
N LYS A 77 -4.78 -2.02 4.21
CA LYS A 77 -5.48 -2.32 5.46
C LYS A 77 -4.53 -2.15 6.63
N LEU A 78 -4.86 -1.22 7.52
CA LEU A 78 -4.07 -0.87 8.69
C LEU A 78 -4.69 -1.48 9.95
N LYS A 79 -3.88 -2.19 10.73
CA LYS A 79 -4.21 -2.58 12.09
C LYS A 79 -3.44 -1.68 13.06
N GLY A 80 -4.16 -0.74 13.66
CA GLY A 80 -3.66 0.09 14.75
C GLY A 80 -3.88 -0.51 16.13
N GLU A 81 -3.17 0.02 17.11
CA GLU A 81 -3.38 -0.27 18.53
C GLU A 81 -4.79 0.08 19.02
N LYS A 82 -5.37 1.17 18.49
CA LYS A 82 -6.69 1.68 18.92
C LYS A 82 -7.83 1.17 18.06
N ALA A 83 -7.62 1.07 16.75
CA ALA A 83 -8.62 0.66 15.78
C ALA A 83 -7.97 0.16 14.49
N SER A 84 -8.76 -0.53 13.67
CA SER A 84 -8.38 -0.86 12.29
C SER A 84 -8.96 0.18 11.34
N ALA A 85 -8.27 0.44 10.24
CA ALA A 85 -8.68 1.38 9.20
C ALA A 85 -8.20 0.91 7.83
N MET A 86 -8.68 1.58 6.79
CA MET A 86 -8.14 1.45 5.45
C MET A 86 -7.49 2.76 5.05
N ALA A 87 -6.53 2.72 4.14
CA ALA A 87 -5.93 3.90 3.58
C ALA A 87 -5.73 3.72 2.08
N VAL A 88 -6.01 4.77 1.29
CA VAL A 88 -5.50 4.85 -0.08
C VAL A 88 -4.23 5.66 -0.04
N THR A 89 -3.16 5.13 -0.62
CA THR A 89 -1.87 5.80 -0.61
C THR A 89 -1.01 5.47 -1.81
N ASP A 90 -0.17 6.43 -2.17
CA ASP A 90 0.89 6.27 -3.14
C ASP A 90 2.17 5.90 -2.41
N LEU A 91 2.73 4.74 -2.74
CA LEU A 91 3.94 4.23 -2.13
C LEU A 91 5.00 3.98 -3.19
N ALA A 92 6.24 4.37 -2.88
CA ALA A 92 7.43 4.05 -3.65
C ALA A 92 8.40 3.26 -2.76
N LYS A 93 9.04 2.24 -3.33
CA LYS A 93 10.02 1.44 -2.59
C LYS A 93 11.22 2.30 -2.18
N GLY A 94 11.65 2.19 -0.92
CA GLY A 94 12.79 2.95 -0.41
C GLY A 94 12.48 4.41 -0.05
N VAL A 95 11.20 4.82 -0.13
CA VAL A 95 10.74 6.15 0.28
C VAL A 95 9.82 5.98 1.49
N PRO A 96 10.30 6.22 2.73
CA PRO A 96 9.50 6.03 3.95
C PRO A 96 8.58 7.22 4.24
N GLU A 97 8.05 7.89 3.22
CA GLU A 97 7.17 9.06 3.33
C GLU A 97 5.92 8.86 2.48
N LEU A 98 4.78 9.34 2.99
CA LEU A 98 3.51 9.30 2.26
C LEU A 98 3.45 10.48 1.29
N SER A 99 3.34 10.21 -0.01
CA SER A 99 3.27 11.25 -1.05
C SER A 99 1.83 11.72 -1.31
N PHE A 100 0.91 10.78 -1.44
CA PHE A 100 -0.54 11.01 -1.37
C PHE A 100 -1.13 9.97 -0.43
N ALA A 101 -1.92 10.38 0.55
CA ALA A 101 -2.60 9.43 1.42
C ALA A 101 -3.92 9.96 2.00
N ILE A 102 -4.94 9.11 1.99
CA ILE A 102 -6.24 9.31 2.64
C ILE A 102 -6.47 8.12 3.58
N LEU A 103 -6.81 8.42 4.83
CA LEU A 103 -7.24 7.43 5.82
C LEU A 103 -8.77 7.35 5.82
N CYS A 104 -9.31 6.14 5.71
CA CYS A 104 -10.72 5.85 5.80
C CYS A 104 -10.99 5.06 7.09
N LEU A 105 -11.71 5.69 8.01
CA LEU A 105 -12.12 5.08 9.27
C LEU A 105 -13.35 4.20 9.07
N ALA A 106 -13.59 3.29 10.02
CA ALA A 106 -14.71 2.34 9.97
C ALA A 106 -16.09 3.02 10.06
N ASP A 107 -16.15 4.24 10.59
CA ASP A 107 -17.37 5.04 10.67
C ASP A 107 -17.71 5.77 9.35
N GLY A 108 -16.89 5.58 8.31
CA GLY A 108 -17.03 6.23 7.01
C GLY A 108 -16.31 7.58 6.90
N THR A 109 -15.66 8.05 7.97
CA THR A 109 -14.90 9.30 7.95
C THR A 109 -13.65 9.13 7.10
N ASN A 110 -13.48 10.03 6.12
CA ASN A 110 -12.28 10.16 5.31
C ASN A 110 -11.41 11.30 5.84
N ILE A 111 -10.12 11.05 6.00
CA ILE A 111 -9.16 12.01 6.56
C ILE A 111 -7.96 12.10 5.63
N ALA A 112 -7.63 13.29 5.16
CA ALA A 112 -6.42 13.51 4.38
C ALA A 112 -5.20 13.40 5.30
N LEU A 113 -4.25 12.54 4.93
CA LEU A 113 -2.98 12.38 5.64
C LEU A 113 -1.87 13.26 5.07
N THR A 114 -2.06 13.75 3.84
CA THR A 114 -1.12 14.62 3.11
C THR A 114 -1.86 15.84 2.56
N GLN A 115 -1.15 16.97 2.40
CA GLN A 115 -1.77 18.24 1.94
C GLN A 115 -2.41 18.13 0.55
N ASN A 116 -1.80 17.39 -0.36
CA ASN A 116 -2.34 17.16 -1.70
C ASN A 116 -3.59 16.25 -1.72
N ALA A 117 -3.89 15.56 -0.62
CA ALA A 117 -5.10 14.77 -0.45
C ALA A 117 -6.26 15.57 0.17
N GLU A 118 -6.00 16.70 0.83
CA GLU A 118 -7.02 17.55 1.45
C GLU A 118 -8.14 17.97 0.49
N PRO A 119 -7.85 18.42 -0.76
CA PRO A 119 -8.91 18.80 -1.69
C PRO A 119 -9.84 17.63 -2.03
N ARG A 120 -9.32 16.39 -2.06
CA ARG A 120 -10.13 15.21 -2.37
C ARG A 120 -11.13 14.90 -1.27
N VAL A 121 -10.71 15.02 -0.02
CA VAL A 121 -11.57 14.79 1.14
C VAL A 121 -12.57 15.94 1.32
N GLN A 122 -12.14 17.19 1.11
CA GLN A 122 -12.99 18.38 1.33
C GLN A 122 -14.08 18.53 0.26
N PHE A 123 -13.76 18.32 -1.02
CA PHE A 123 -14.73 18.51 -2.12
C PHE A 123 -15.58 17.27 -2.41
N ARG A 124 -15.16 16.09 -1.90
CA ARG A 124 -15.89 14.83 -2.04
C ARG A 124 -15.85 14.01 -0.75
N PRO A 125 -16.53 14.49 0.31
CA PRO A 125 -16.53 13.80 1.61
C PRO A 125 -17.23 12.44 1.54
N ASP A 126 -18.24 12.29 0.67
CA ASP A 126 -19.04 11.08 0.52
C ASP A 126 -18.42 10.04 -0.44
N ASP A 127 -17.30 10.37 -1.11
CA ASP A 127 -16.62 9.43 -1.99
C ASP A 127 -16.06 8.26 -1.18
N LYS A 128 -16.28 7.05 -1.69
CA LYS A 128 -15.78 5.82 -1.08
C LYS A 128 -14.33 5.58 -1.50
N HIS A 129 -13.43 6.47 -1.07
CA HIS A 129 -12.02 6.46 -1.48
C HIS A 129 -11.37 5.09 -1.25
N CYS A 130 -11.71 4.39 -0.16
CA CYS A 130 -11.17 3.08 0.19
C CYS A 130 -12.05 1.87 -0.19
N GLN A 131 -13.02 1.99 -1.11
CA GLN A 131 -13.84 0.85 -1.58
C GLN A 131 -13.61 0.53 -3.05
#